data_AF-A0A7X5V2L8-F1
#
_entry.id   AF-A0A7X5V2L8-F1
#
_cell.length_a   1.000
_cell.length_b   1.000
_cell.length_c   1.000
_cell.angle_alpha   90.00
_cell.angle_beta   90.00
_cell.angle_gamma   90.00
#
_symmetry.space_group_name_H-M   'P 1'
#
loop_
_entity.id
_entity.type
_entity.pdbx_description
1 polymer ?
#
loop_
_entity_poly.entity_id
_entity_poly.type
_entity_poly.pdbx_seq_one_letter_code
_entity_poly.pdbx_strand_id
1 'polypeptide(L)'
;MSGRWRTLALVLVVLGAMAWAITQVRPTGPQNPLTDPASVERELLADRPGGLLSATIKRTFPEDFEALKTVVAERARAGGGPQDIQQAAGAFVGEATRRHRAGLVQAPAPQLRAYLAAEIALVGKLAATSPERCDAYFADPLDDAGWFAPDLRELYLRQNIALWEAAGAARDHPAGRAASPAEAKPAASCDAGLAALEAIAALPPARFEQVYPQLLATGH
;
A
#
# COMPACT_ATOMS: atom_id res chain seq x y z
N MET A 1 25.39 64.74 28.14
CA MET A 1 25.30 63.66 27.14
C MET A 1 24.41 62.54 27.68
N SER A 2 23.08 62.58 27.51
CA SER A 2 22.24 61.61 28.26
C SER A 2 20.85 61.27 27.72
N GLY A 3 20.25 62.06 26.81
CA GLY A 3 18.91 61.78 26.29
C GLY A 3 18.88 60.92 25.02
N ARG A 4 19.52 61.43 23.95
CA ARG A 4 19.39 60.88 22.58
C ARG A 4 19.95 59.46 22.40
N TRP A 5 20.98 59.09 23.17
CA TRP A 5 21.59 57.75 23.07
C TRP A 5 20.77 56.67 23.78
N ARG A 6 20.02 57.04 24.84
CA ARG A 6 19.11 56.12 25.54
C ARG A 6 17.88 55.79 24.70
N THR A 7 17.33 56.77 23.98
CA THR A 7 16.19 56.55 23.06
C THR A 7 16.60 55.68 21.87
N LEU A 8 17.80 55.89 21.32
CA LEU A 8 18.32 55.06 20.21
C LEU A 8 18.55 53.61 20.62
N ALA A 9 19.09 53.38 21.82
CA ALA A 9 19.30 52.03 22.35
C ALA A 9 17.96 51.29 22.61
N LEU A 10 16.96 52.00 23.13
CA LEU A 10 15.62 51.43 23.36
C LEU A 10 14.91 51.06 22.05
N VAL A 11 15.02 51.91 21.02
CA VAL A 11 14.44 51.63 19.70
C VAL A 11 15.11 50.42 19.04
N LEU A 12 16.43 50.28 19.16
CA LEU A 12 17.16 49.12 18.61
C LEU A 12 16.83 47.81 19.33
N VAL A 13 16.65 47.83 20.66
CA VAL A 13 16.25 46.63 21.43
C VAL A 13 14.81 46.22 21.10
N VAL A 14 13.90 47.17 20.94
CA VAL A 14 12.51 46.89 20.56
C VAL A 14 12.42 46.35 19.12
N LEU A 15 13.21 46.91 18.18
CA LEU A 15 13.28 46.39 16.81
C LEU A 15 13.93 45.00 16.74
N GLY A 16 14.97 44.74 17.56
CA GLY A 16 15.59 43.42 17.67
C GLY A 16 14.66 42.37 18.28
N ALA A 17 13.87 42.75 19.29
CA ALA A 17 12.87 41.87 19.91
C ALA A 17 11.70 41.57 18.97
N MET A 18 11.23 42.56 18.19
CA MET A 18 10.22 42.34 17.15
C MET A 18 10.75 41.46 16.01
N ALA A 19 11.99 41.66 15.55
CA ALA A 19 12.59 40.81 14.53
C ALA A 19 12.73 39.35 15.00
N TRP A 20 13.11 39.13 16.26
CA TRP A 20 13.19 37.78 16.84
C TRP A 20 11.80 37.13 16.97
N ALA A 21 10.79 37.88 17.41
CA ALA A 21 9.40 37.40 17.47
C ALA A 21 8.84 37.05 16.08
N ILE A 22 9.15 37.85 15.05
CA ILE A 22 8.73 37.58 13.66
C ILE A 22 9.43 36.35 13.07
N THR A 23 10.68 36.06 13.47
CA THR A 23 11.36 34.82 13.05
C THR A 23 10.90 33.56 13.81
N GLN A 24 10.31 33.70 15.00
CA GLN A 24 9.71 32.59 15.76
C GLN A 24 8.27 32.31 15.37
N VAL A 25 7.55 33.31 14.87
CA VAL A 25 6.26 33.11 14.20
C VAL A 25 6.54 32.58 12.79
N ARG A 26 6.72 31.26 12.70
CA ARG A 26 6.61 30.55 11.42
C ARG A 26 5.35 31.08 10.72
N PRO A 27 5.40 31.44 9.43
CA PRO A 27 4.19 31.76 8.70
C PRO A 27 3.29 30.54 8.81
N THR A 28 2.12 30.68 9.43
CA THR A 28 1.04 29.72 9.31
C THR A 28 0.52 29.84 7.88
N GLY A 29 1.31 29.35 6.92
CA GLY A 29 0.77 28.87 5.66
C GLY A 29 -0.25 27.76 5.95
N PRO A 30 -1.11 27.40 4.99
CA PRO A 30 -2.06 26.30 5.17
C PRO A 30 -1.30 25.09 5.72
N GLN A 31 -1.58 24.71 6.96
CA GLN A 31 -0.97 23.54 7.57
C GLN A 31 -1.39 22.35 6.71
N ASN A 32 -0.41 21.62 6.16
CA ASN A 32 -0.70 20.42 5.40
C ASN A 32 -1.50 19.49 6.34
N PRO A 33 -2.78 19.19 6.03
CA PRO A 33 -3.64 18.42 6.93
C PRO A 33 -3.05 17.04 7.19
N LEU A 34 -2.19 16.55 6.31
CA LEU A 34 -1.51 15.28 6.45
C LEU A 34 -0.40 15.29 7.52
N THR A 35 -0.14 16.40 8.21
CA THR A 35 0.82 16.45 9.33
C THR A 35 0.25 15.94 10.66
N ASP A 36 -1.07 15.79 10.75
CA ASP A 36 -1.80 15.25 11.89
C ASP A 36 -2.35 13.83 11.58
N PRO A 37 -2.04 12.79 12.38
CA PRO A 37 -2.45 11.42 12.08
C PRO A 37 -3.97 11.21 11.96
N ALA A 38 -4.77 11.97 12.72
CA ALA A 38 -6.24 11.89 12.62
C ALA A 38 -6.76 12.47 11.30
N SER A 39 -6.11 13.53 10.82
CA SER A 39 -6.39 14.11 9.51
C SER A 39 -5.90 13.21 8.37
N VAL A 40 -4.72 12.58 8.49
CA VAL A 40 -4.25 11.55 7.56
C VAL A 40 -5.25 10.42 7.40
N GLU A 41 -5.79 9.90 8.50
CA GLU A 41 -6.81 8.85 8.44
C GLU A 41 -8.04 9.27 7.64
N ARG A 42 -8.57 10.48 7.87
CA ARG A 42 -9.72 10.98 7.11
C ARG A 42 -9.42 11.05 5.62
N GLU A 43 -8.25 11.56 5.25
CA GLU A 43 -7.84 11.67 3.84
C GLU A 43 -7.62 10.29 3.20
N LEU A 44 -6.96 9.37 3.89
CA LEU A 44 -6.73 8.00 3.41
C LEU A 44 -8.04 7.24 3.20
N LEU A 45 -9.05 7.44 4.04
CA LEU A 45 -10.36 6.80 3.91
C LEU A 45 -11.25 7.51 2.88
N ALA A 46 -11.02 8.79 2.62
CA ALA A 46 -11.78 9.59 1.65
C ALA A 46 -11.23 9.49 0.21
N ASP A 47 -9.95 9.16 0.02
CA ASP A 47 -9.33 8.99 -1.30
C ASP A 47 -10.12 7.97 -2.12
N ARG A 48 -10.61 8.33 -3.30
CA ARG A 48 -11.27 7.36 -4.19
C ARG A 48 -10.42 7.15 -5.44
N PRO A 49 -10.23 5.89 -5.87
CA PRO A 49 -10.74 4.62 -5.28
C PRO A 49 -9.91 4.05 -4.10
N GLY A 50 -8.78 4.64 -3.71
CA GLY A 50 -7.81 4.03 -2.78
C GLY A 50 -8.31 3.77 -1.36
N GLY A 51 -9.30 4.52 -0.90
CA GLY A 51 -9.82 4.49 0.47
C GLY A 51 -10.54 3.20 0.83
N LEU A 52 -11.00 2.43 -0.15
CA LEU A 52 -11.46 1.07 0.09
C LEU A 52 -10.33 0.15 0.56
N LEU A 53 -9.13 0.27 -0.03
CA LEU A 53 -7.96 -0.47 0.42
C LEU A 53 -7.55 -0.01 1.83
N SER A 54 -7.50 1.30 2.07
CA SER A 54 -7.24 1.87 3.40
C SER A 54 -8.20 1.33 4.47
N ALA A 55 -9.50 1.29 4.16
CA ALA A 55 -10.52 0.74 5.06
C ALA A 55 -10.33 -0.77 5.29
N THR A 56 -9.98 -1.53 4.26
CA THR A 56 -9.68 -2.96 4.38
C THR A 56 -8.46 -3.20 5.26
N ILE A 57 -7.35 -2.46 5.05
CA ILE A 57 -6.15 -2.55 5.89
C ILE A 57 -6.51 -2.22 7.34
N LYS A 58 -7.22 -1.11 7.58
CA LYS A 58 -7.67 -0.72 8.92
C LYS A 58 -8.48 -1.82 9.62
N ARG A 59 -9.38 -2.49 8.90
CA ARG A 59 -10.23 -3.56 9.42
C ARG A 59 -9.45 -4.85 9.68
N THR A 60 -8.57 -5.22 8.75
CA THR A 60 -7.88 -6.52 8.77
C THR A 60 -6.62 -6.47 9.61
N PHE A 61 -5.78 -5.42 9.48
CA PHE A 61 -4.52 -5.22 10.18
C PHE A 61 -4.41 -3.76 10.68
N PRO A 62 -5.07 -3.42 11.80
CA PRO A 62 -5.09 -2.06 12.33
C PRO A 62 -3.69 -1.51 12.65
N GLU A 63 -2.75 -2.37 13.06
CA GLU A 63 -1.37 -1.99 13.34
C GLU A 63 -0.64 -1.47 12.09
N ASP A 64 -0.83 -2.12 10.93
CA ASP A 64 -0.27 -1.66 9.66
C ASP A 64 -0.93 -0.36 9.20
N PHE A 65 -2.22 -0.16 9.50
CA PHE A 65 -2.90 1.10 9.20
C PHE A 65 -2.37 2.27 10.04
N GLU A 66 -2.10 2.06 11.33
CA GLU A 66 -1.48 3.07 12.19
C GLU A 66 -0.03 3.37 11.78
N ALA A 67 0.73 2.35 11.36
CA ALA A 67 2.06 2.55 10.80
C ALA A 67 2.02 3.35 9.49
N LEU A 68 1.07 3.06 8.59
CA LEU A 68 0.86 3.84 7.36
C LEU A 68 0.55 5.31 7.66
N LYS A 69 -0.34 5.58 8.63
CA LYS A 69 -0.65 6.95 9.07
C LYS A 69 0.59 7.69 9.54
N THR A 70 1.45 7.00 10.27
CA THR A 70 2.72 7.55 10.78
C THR A 70 3.67 7.88 9.65
N VAL A 71 3.88 6.98 8.69
CA VAL A 71 4.72 7.19 7.49
C VAL A 71 4.26 8.42 6.70
N VAL A 72 2.96 8.54 6.45
CA VAL A 72 2.40 9.70 5.74
C VAL A 72 2.60 10.99 6.53
N ALA A 73 2.32 10.97 7.84
CA ALA A 73 2.44 12.15 8.68
C ALA A 73 3.88 12.63 8.82
N GLU A 74 4.83 11.72 8.96
CA GLU A 74 6.26 12.03 9.00
C GLU A 74 6.74 12.63 7.68
N ARG A 75 6.34 12.06 6.53
CA ARG A 75 6.72 12.63 5.23
C ARG A 75 6.14 14.03 5.01
N ALA A 76 4.89 14.25 5.42
CA ALA A 76 4.26 15.56 5.37
C ALA A 76 4.95 16.58 6.30
N ARG A 77 5.33 16.18 7.52
CA ARG A 77 6.07 17.05 8.47
C ARG A 77 7.47 17.39 7.99
N ALA A 78 8.10 16.48 7.25
CA ALA A 78 9.38 16.72 6.59
C ALA A 78 9.27 17.65 5.36
N GLY A 79 8.08 18.20 5.06
CA GLY A 79 7.85 19.10 3.93
C GLY A 79 7.68 18.38 2.60
N GLY A 80 7.43 17.07 2.59
CA GLY A 80 7.15 16.32 1.37
C GLY A 80 5.88 16.79 0.68
N GLY A 81 5.95 16.90 -0.65
CA GLY A 81 4.80 17.23 -1.48
C GLY A 81 3.84 16.04 -1.68
N PRO A 82 2.73 16.22 -2.42
CA PRO A 82 1.77 15.14 -2.68
C PRO A 82 2.39 13.87 -3.29
N GLN A 83 3.30 14.03 -4.25
CA GLN A 83 3.97 12.89 -4.89
C GLN A 83 4.88 12.13 -3.92
N ASP A 84 5.60 12.85 -3.07
CA ASP A 84 6.45 12.25 -2.03
C ASP A 84 5.64 11.42 -1.04
N ILE A 85 4.47 11.93 -0.65
CA ILE A 85 3.55 11.25 0.27
C ILE A 85 2.97 10.01 -0.38
N GLN A 86 2.56 10.11 -1.66
CA GLN A 86 2.05 8.96 -2.43
C GLN A 86 3.10 7.86 -2.58
N GLN A 87 4.36 8.23 -2.85
CA GLN A 87 5.46 7.27 -2.95
C GLN A 87 5.74 6.59 -1.61
N ALA A 88 5.78 7.35 -0.51
CA ALA A 88 6.00 6.78 0.82
C ALA A 88 4.86 5.83 1.23
N ALA A 89 3.61 6.22 1.01
CA ALA A 89 2.45 5.38 1.28
C ALA A 89 2.44 4.12 0.40
N GLY A 90 2.70 4.26 -0.91
CA GLY A 90 2.76 3.16 -1.85
C GLY A 90 3.86 2.15 -1.52
N ALA A 91 5.05 2.64 -1.18
CA ALA A 91 6.18 1.79 -0.76
C ALA A 91 5.85 1.01 0.52
N PHE A 92 5.26 1.67 1.51
CA PHE A 92 4.82 0.99 2.74
C PHE A 92 3.78 -0.10 2.44
N VAL A 93 2.73 0.23 1.67
CA VAL A 93 1.68 -0.73 1.32
C VAL A 93 2.24 -1.89 0.51
N GLY A 94 3.14 -1.64 -0.44
CA GLY A 94 3.80 -2.68 -1.22
C GLY A 94 4.59 -3.66 -0.34
N GLU A 95 5.39 -3.15 0.60
CA GLU A 95 6.14 -3.97 1.55
C GLU A 95 5.22 -4.74 2.51
N ALA A 96 4.18 -4.09 3.04
CA ALA A 96 3.23 -4.75 3.91
C ALA A 96 2.45 -5.86 3.16
N THR A 97 2.03 -5.62 1.92
CA THR A 97 1.42 -6.62 1.05
C THR A 97 2.36 -7.82 0.85
N ARG A 98 3.67 -7.60 0.63
CA ARG A 98 4.66 -8.69 0.53
C ARG A 98 4.70 -9.56 1.77
N ARG A 99 4.77 -8.95 2.96
CA ARG A 99 4.76 -9.68 4.24
C ARG A 99 3.51 -10.53 4.40
N HIS A 100 2.34 -9.99 4.06
CA HIS A 100 1.06 -10.69 4.22
C HIS A 100 0.81 -11.76 3.15
N ARG A 101 1.40 -11.62 1.95
CA ARG A 101 1.29 -12.61 0.87
C ARG A 101 1.79 -13.99 1.31
N ALA A 102 2.86 -14.05 2.11
CA ALA A 102 3.39 -15.30 2.63
C ALA A 102 2.37 -16.09 3.48
N GLY A 103 1.45 -15.39 4.15
CA GLY A 103 0.39 -15.99 4.96
C GLY A 103 -0.79 -16.54 4.16
N LEU A 104 -0.93 -16.20 2.88
CA LEU A 104 -2.09 -16.59 2.07
C LEU A 104 -2.26 -18.11 1.96
N VAL A 105 -1.17 -18.88 2.01
CA VAL A 105 -1.24 -20.35 2.03
C VAL A 105 -2.13 -20.91 3.15
N GLN A 106 -2.36 -20.14 4.23
CA GLN A 106 -3.25 -20.51 5.33
C GLN A 106 -4.67 -19.94 5.22
N ALA A 107 -4.97 -19.12 4.23
CA ALA A 107 -6.30 -18.53 4.09
C ALA A 107 -7.37 -19.60 3.82
N PRO A 108 -8.60 -19.46 4.36
CA PRO A 108 -9.69 -20.37 4.04
C PRO A 108 -10.04 -20.33 2.55
N ALA A 109 -10.60 -21.43 2.05
CA ALA A 109 -10.85 -21.63 0.62
C ALA A 109 -11.70 -20.53 -0.05
N PRO A 110 -12.77 -19.99 0.58
CA PRO A 110 -13.56 -18.91 -0.02
C PRO A 110 -12.73 -17.66 -0.31
N GLN A 111 -11.86 -17.25 0.61
CA GLN A 111 -11.03 -16.06 0.47
C GLN A 111 -9.92 -16.28 -0.57
N LEU A 112 -9.34 -17.48 -0.61
CA LEU A 112 -8.40 -17.85 -1.67
C LEU A 112 -9.04 -17.79 -3.06
N ARG A 113 -10.29 -18.24 -3.20
CA ARG A 113 -11.01 -18.13 -4.48
C ARG A 113 -11.32 -16.69 -4.85
N ALA A 114 -11.69 -15.85 -3.88
CA ALA A 114 -11.91 -14.43 -4.12
C ALA A 114 -10.61 -13.73 -4.58
N TYR A 115 -9.49 -14.04 -3.94
CA TYR A 115 -8.16 -13.56 -4.33
C TYR A 115 -7.79 -14.02 -5.75
N LEU A 116 -7.91 -15.33 -6.04
CA LEU A 116 -7.63 -15.88 -7.38
C LEU A 116 -8.49 -15.23 -8.47
N ALA A 117 -9.78 -15.03 -8.20
CA ALA A 117 -10.68 -14.39 -9.17
C ALA A 117 -10.27 -12.94 -9.47
N ALA A 118 -9.81 -12.20 -8.45
CA ALA A 118 -9.31 -10.85 -8.64
C ALA A 118 -7.97 -10.82 -9.39
N GLU A 119 -7.09 -11.79 -9.12
CA GLU A 119 -5.82 -11.98 -9.83
C GLU A 119 -6.03 -12.30 -11.30
N ILE A 120 -6.90 -13.26 -11.64
CA ILE A 120 -7.27 -13.60 -13.03
C ILE A 120 -7.81 -12.37 -13.76
N ALA A 121 -8.67 -11.56 -13.12
CA ALA A 121 -9.22 -10.36 -13.76
C ALA A 121 -8.14 -9.32 -14.07
N LEU A 122 -7.17 -9.13 -13.18
CA LEU A 122 -6.03 -8.24 -13.41
C LEU A 122 -5.13 -8.77 -14.54
N VAL A 123 -4.70 -10.03 -14.43
CA VAL A 123 -3.79 -10.66 -15.40
C VAL A 123 -4.45 -10.75 -16.78
N GLY A 124 -5.73 -11.10 -16.86
CA GLY A 124 -6.46 -11.11 -18.12
C GLY A 124 -6.52 -9.74 -18.79
N LYS A 125 -6.62 -8.65 -18.01
CA LYS A 125 -6.54 -7.30 -18.55
C LYS A 125 -5.12 -6.96 -19.02
N LEU A 126 -4.10 -7.33 -18.24
CA LEU A 126 -2.69 -7.15 -18.61
C LEU A 126 -2.37 -7.89 -19.91
N ALA A 127 -2.74 -9.16 -20.04
CA ALA A 127 -2.57 -9.96 -21.25
C ALA A 127 -3.18 -9.28 -22.48
N ALA A 128 -4.38 -8.68 -22.32
CA ALA A 128 -5.10 -8.03 -23.40
C ALA A 128 -4.56 -6.64 -23.79
N THR A 129 -3.94 -5.90 -22.86
CA THR A 129 -3.53 -4.50 -23.11
C THR A 129 -2.02 -4.27 -23.14
N SER A 130 -1.24 -5.13 -22.48
CA SER A 130 0.21 -5.02 -22.39
C SER A 130 0.84 -6.38 -22.03
N PRO A 131 1.12 -7.23 -23.04
CA PRO A 131 1.78 -8.52 -22.83
C PRO A 131 3.10 -8.40 -22.06
N GLU A 132 3.89 -7.35 -22.33
CA GLU A 132 5.13 -7.06 -21.61
C GLU A 132 4.93 -6.89 -20.10
N ARG A 133 3.93 -6.10 -19.67
CA ARG A 133 3.60 -5.93 -18.25
C ARG A 133 3.01 -7.20 -17.64
N CYS A 134 2.34 -8.01 -18.45
CA CYS A 134 1.85 -9.30 -18.00
C CYS A 134 3.00 -10.29 -17.77
N ASP A 135 3.98 -10.35 -18.67
CA ASP A 135 5.18 -11.16 -18.49
C ASP A 135 5.97 -10.68 -17.27
N ALA A 136 6.11 -9.36 -17.08
CA ALA A 136 6.71 -8.79 -15.87
C ALA A 136 5.96 -9.18 -14.60
N TYR A 137 4.62 -9.20 -14.63
CA TYR A 137 3.80 -9.64 -13.50
C TYR A 137 4.10 -11.10 -13.08
N PHE A 138 4.39 -11.99 -14.02
CA PHE A 138 4.74 -13.37 -13.73
C PHE A 138 6.23 -13.56 -13.42
N ALA A 139 7.12 -12.69 -13.93
CA ALA A 139 8.55 -12.73 -13.63
C ALA A 139 8.88 -12.18 -12.23
N ASP A 140 8.27 -11.06 -11.86
CA ASP A 140 8.32 -10.50 -10.52
C ASP A 140 7.03 -9.70 -10.26
N PRO A 141 6.00 -10.30 -9.63
CA PRO A 141 4.75 -9.60 -9.36
C PRO A 141 4.90 -8.41 -8.38
N LEU A 142 6.08 -8.25 -7.77
CA LEU A 142 6.36 -7.37 -6.64
C LEU A 142 7.34 -6.24 -6.98
N ASP A 143 8.03 -6.31 -8.12
CA ASP A 143 8.94 -5.28 -8.60
C ASP A 143 8.35 -4.61 -9.84
N ASP A 144 7.54 -3.57 -9.63
CA ASP A 144 7.78 -2.38 -10.46
C ASP A 144 7.18 -1.11 -9.86
N ALA A 145 7.92 -0.02 -9.90
CA ALA A 145 7.46 1.29 -9.44
C ALA A 145 6.41 1.96 -10.38
N GLY A 146 5.82 1.20 -11.30
CA GLY A 146 4.89 1.65 -12.35
C GLY A 146 3.39 1.48 -12.04
N TRP A 147 3.01 1.12 -10.81
CA TRP A 147 1.71 0.55 -10.39
C TRP A 147 0.43 1.40 -10.56
N PHE A 148 0.50 2.49 -11.31
CA PHE A 148 -0.65 3.36 -11.56
C PHE A 148 -0.83 3.65 -13.05
N ALA A 149 -0.74 2.63 -13.89
CA ALA A 149 -1.43 2.70 -15.17
C ALA A 149 -2.92 2.98 -14.85
N PRO A 150 -3.45 4.17 -15.20
CA PRO A 150 -4.76 4.59 -14.70
C PRO A 150 -5.88 3.62 -15.07
N ASP A 151 -5.70 2.91 -16.18
CA ASP A 151 -6.60 1.89 -16.72
C ASP A 151 -6.62 0.57 -15.93
N LEU A 152 -5.61 0.31 -15.09
CA LEU A 152 -5.51 -0.91 -14.27
C LEU A 152 -5.75 -0.66 -12.78
N ARG A 153 -5.79 0.61 -12.35
CA ARG A 153 -5.85 1.01 -10.93
C ARG A 153 -6.95 0.28 -10.16
N GLU A 154 -8.15 0.15 -10.72
CA GLU A 154 -9.26 -0.54 -10.05
C GLU A 154 -9.03 -2.04 -9.88
N LEU A 155 -8.43 -2.70 -10.86
CA LEU A 155 -8.14 -4.15 -10.81
C LEU A 155 -7.03 -4.44 -9.80
N TYR A 156 -5.98 -3.61 -9.75
CA TYR A 156 -4.93 -3.69 -8.74
C TYR A 156 -5.50 -3.50 -7.33
N LEU A 157 -6.37 -2.51 -7.13
CA LEU A 157 -7.01 -2.29 -5.82
C LEU A 157 -7.90 -3.46 -5.43
N ARG A 158 -8.68 -4.01 -6.37
CA ARG A 158 -9.52 -5.19 -6.12
C ARG A 158 -8.68 -6.40 -5.69
N GLN A 159 -7.59 -6.68 -6.40
CA GLN A 159 -6.69 -7.78 -6.05
C GLN A 159 -6.06 -7.57 -4.67
N ASN A 160 -5.53 -6.36 -4.40
CA ASN A 160 -4.93 -6.06 -3.10
C ASN A 160 -5.97 -6.18 -1.97
N ILE A 161 -7.18 -5.64 -2.14
CA ILE A 161 -8.26 -5.80 -1.15
C ILE A 161 -8.51 -7.28 -0.86
N ALA A 162 -8.66 -8.12 -1.89
CA ALA A 162 -8.87 -9.55 -1.72
C ALA A 162 -7.68 -10.25 -1.02
N LEU A 163 -6.44 -9.82 -1.31
CA LEU A 163 -5.24 -10.31 -0.64
C LEU A 163 -5.27 -9.97 0.86
N TRP A 164 -5.52 -8.71 1.22
CA TRP A 164 -5.56 -8.27 2.61
C TRP A 164 -6.71 -8.95 3.39
N GLU A 165 -7.86 -9.18 2.74
CA GLU A 165 -8.97 -9.95 3.32
C GLU A 165 -8.60 -11.42 3.53
N ALA A 166 -7.94 -12.05 2.56
CA ALA A 166 -7.47 -13.42 2.67
C ALA A 166 -6.40 -13.57 3.75
N ALA A 167 -5.47 -12.62 3.85
CA ALA A 167 -4.44 -12.59 4.90
C ALA A 167 -5.06 -12.40 6.29
N GLY A 168 -6.04 -11.51 6.44
CA GLY A 168 -6.79 -11.34 7.68
C GLY A 168 -7.51 -12.63 8.08
N ALA A 169 -8.19 -13.28 7.12
CA ALA A 169 -8.84 -14.57 7.36
C ALA A 169 -7.85 -15.69 7.68
N ALA A 170 -6.66 -15.69 7.09
CA ALA A 170 -5.59 -16.64 7.41
C ALA A 170 -5.10 -16.47 8.86
N ARG A 171 -4.98 -15.22 9.35
CA ARG A 171 -4.62 -14.94 10.73
C ARG A 171 -5.71 -15.41 11.71
N ASP A 172 -6.96 -15.06 11.43
CA ASP A 172 -8.07 -15.28 12.37
C ASP A 172 -8.57 -16.74 12.34
N HIS A 173 -8.53 -17.38 11.18
CA HIS A 173 -9.04 -18.73 10.92
C HIS A 173 -8.12 -19.52 9.99
N PRO A 174 -6.89 -19.86 10.44
CA PRO A 174 -5.94 -20.57 9.60
C PRO A 174 -6.47 -21.95 9.21
N ALA A 175 -6.27 -22.33 7.94
CA ALA A 175 -6.68 -23.62 7.41
C ALA A 175 -5.84 -24.81 7.91
N GLY A 176 -4.80 -24.57 8.71
CA GLY A 176 -3.96 -25.62 9.32
C GLY A 176 -3.15 -26.44 8.30
N ARG A 177 -2.84 -25.87 7.14
CA ARG A 177 -2.10 -26.57 6.08
C ARG A 177 -0.64 -26.71 6.49
N ALA A 178 -0.03 -27.87 6.24
CA ALA A 178 1.40 -28.03 6.43
C ALA A 178 2.15 -27.09 5.46
N ALA A 179 3.11 -26.32 5.98
CA ALA A 179 4.02 -25.55 5.15
C ALA A 179 4.90 -26.55 4.39
N SER A 180 4.66 -26.71 3.09
CA SER A 180 5.56 -27.49 2.24
C SER A 180 6.69 -26.56 1.77
N PRO A 181 7.95 -27.03 1.74
CA PRO A 181 9.02 -26.27 1.11
C PRO A 181 8.63 -25.99 -0.34
N ALA A 182 8.73 -24.73 -0.72
CA ALA A 182 8.48 -24.27 -2.06
C ALA A 182 9.69 -24.59 -2.96
N GLU A 183 9.49 -25.39 -4.01
CA GLU A 183 10.41 -25.40 -5.14
C GLU A 183 10.03 -24.25 -6.07
N ALA A 184 10.99 -23.35 -6.33
CA ALA A 184 10.79 -22.24 -7.26
C ALA A 184 10.44 -22.80 -8.64
N LYS A 185 9.26 -22.43 -9.15
CA LYS A 185 8.92 -22.69 -10.55
C LYS A 185 9.61 -21.66 -11.46
N PRO A 186 9.98 -22.03 -12.69
CA PRO A 186 10.41 -21.06 -13.69
C PRO A 186 9.28 -20.08 -13.96
N ALA A 187 9.62 -18.80 -14.16
CA ALA A 187 8.67 -17.77 -14.56
C ALA A 187 7.86 -18.26 -15.78
N ALA A 188 6.53 -18.35 -15.61
CA ALA A 188 5.64 -18.66 -16.71
C ALA A 188 5.52 -17.45 -17.66
N SER A 189 5.38 -17.69 -18.97
CA SER A 189 4.89 -16.63 -19.86
C SER A 189 3.48 -16.21 -19.44
N CYS A 190 3.09 -14.97 -19.75
CA CYS A 190 1.77 -14.42 -19.44
C CYS A 190 0.61 -15.37 -19.77
N ASP A 191 0.57 -15.88 -21.00
CA ASP A 191 -0.50 -16.77 -21.45
C ASP A 191 -0.54 -18.09 -20.68
N ALA A 192 0.64 -18.67 -20.40
CA ALA A 192 0.74 -19.92 -19.65
C ALA A 192 0.35 -19.72 -18.18
N GLY A 193 0.77 -18.60 -17.58
CA GLY A 193 0.42 -18.21 -16.22
C GLY A 193 -1.08 -17.97 -16.07
N LEU A 194 -1.69 -17.17 -16.97
CA LEU A 194 -3.13 -16.92 -16.96
C LEU A 194 -3.93 -18.21 -17.15
N ALA A 195 -3.58 -19.04 -18.13
CA ALA A 195 -4.24 -20.32 -18.35
C ALA A 195 -4.13 -21.25 -17.12
N ALA A 196 -2.99 -21.24 -16.43
CA ALA A 196 -2.82 -22.00 -15.19
C ALA A 196 -3.72 -21.50 -14.06
N LEU A 197 -3.84 -20.18 -13.88
CA LEU A 197 -4.75 -19.58 -12.90
C LEU A 197 -6.22 -19.94 -13.20
N GLU A 198 -6.64 -19.83 -14.45
CA GLU A 198 -8.00 -20.18 -14.90
C GLU A 198 -8.30 -21.67 -14.69
N ALA A 199 -7.34 -22.55 -15.03
CA ALA A 199 -7.47 -23.98 -14.80
C ALA A 199 -7.62 -24.31 -13.31
N ILE A 200 -6.89 -23.61 -12.44
CA ILE A 200 -7.01 -23.76 -10.98
C ILE A 200 -8.37 -23.27 -10.49
N ALA A 201 -8.86 -22.14 -10.99
CA ALA A 201 -10.17 -21.61 -10.61
C ALA A 201 -11.31 -22.59 -10.91
N ALA A 202 -11.19 -23.35 -12.01
CA ALA A 202 -12.13 -24.37 -12.43
C ALA A 202 -12.06 -25.69 -11.62
N LEU A 203 -11.06 -25.87 -10.74
CA LEU A 203 -10.94 -27.09 -9.95
C LEU A 203 -12.11 -27.27 -8.96
N PRO A 204 -12.57 -28.52 -8.75
CA PRO A 204 -13.48 -28.85 -7.66
C PRO A 204 -12.92 -28.41 -6.29
N PRO A 205 -13.75 -28.09 -5.29
CA PRO A 205 -13.31 -27.56 -3.99
C PRO A 205 -12.14 -28.33 -3.35
N ALA A 206 -12.26 -29.66 -3.24
CA ALA A 206 -11.21 -30.49 -2.64
C ALA A 206 -9.86 -30.43 -3.37
N ARG A 207 -9.87 -30.28 -4.71
CA ARG A 207 -8.64 -30.17 -5.51
C ARG A 207 -8.05 -28.77 -5.44
N PHE A 208 -8.89 -27.74 -5.48
CA PHE A 208 -8.47 -26.35 -5.34
C PHE A 208 -7.70 -26.14 -4.03
N GLU A 209 -8.23 -26.65 -2.92
CA GLU A 209 -7.62 -26.51 -1.58
C GLU A 209 -6.27 -27.21 -1.43
N GLN A 210 -5.94 -28.14 -2.34
CA GLN A 210 -4.64 -28.80 -2.40
C GLN A 210 -3.66 -28.04 -3.32
N VAL A 211 -4.14 -27.59 -4.49
CA VAL A 211 -3.28 -27.08 -5.57
C VAL A 211 -2.94 -25.60 -5.40
N TYR A 212 -3.94 -24.75 -5.16
CA TYR A 212 -3.72 -23.30 -5.17
C TYR A 212 -2.81 -22.81 -4.04
N PRO A 213 -2.95 -23.28 -2.79
CA PRO A 213 -2.01 -22.88 -1.72
C PRO A 213 -0.56 -23.26 -2.03
N GLN A 214 -0.32 -24.38 -2.71
CA GLN A 214 1.02 -24.80 -3.11
C GLN A 214 1.61 -23.88 -4.19
N LEU A 215 0.78 -23.43 -5.14
CA LEU A 215 1.20 -22.42 -6.11
C LEU A 215 1.62 -21.12 -5.40
N LEU A 216 0.81 -20.65 -4.44
CA LEU A 216 1.14 -19.43 -3.67
C LEU A 216 2.45 -19.54 -2.89
N ALA A 217 2.79 -20.73 -2.40
CA ALA A 217 4.05 -20.97 -1.70
C ALA A 217 5.26 -20.89 -2.64
N THR A 218 5.10 -21.28 -3.91
CA THR A 218 6.20 -21.45 -4.89
C THR A 218 6.55 -20.21 -5.70
N GLY A 219 5.73 -19.15 -5.60
CA GLY A 219 5.78 -18.05 -6.57
C GLY A 219 5.17 -18.47 -7.91
N HIS A 220 4.80 -17.50 -8.73
CA HIS A 220 4.43 -17.79 -10.12
C HIS A 220 5.66 -17.91 -11.02
#